data_AF-A0A7W1W8P9-F1
#
_entry.id   AF-A0A7W1W8P9-F1
#
_cell.length_a   1.000
_cell.length_b   1.000
_cell.length_c   1.000
_cell.angle_alpha   90.00
_cell.angle_beta   90.00
_cell.angle_gamma   90.00
#
_symmetry.space_group_name_H-M   'P 1'
#
loop_
_entity.id
_entity.type
_entity.pdbx_description
1 polymer ?
#
loop_
_entity_poly.entity_id
_entity_poly.type
_entity_poly.pdbx_seq_one_letter_code
_entity_poly.pdbx_strand_id
1 'polypeptide(L)' 'DLEFRARRVVERLALALQASVLLKNAPNFVGDAFCNSRLTENYLSFGTLPVGTDFEKIINRSMPKTIDNG' A
#
# COMPACT_ATOMS: atom_id res chain seq x y z
N ASP A 1 13.83 -13.87 -23.63
CA ASP A 1 14.34 -13.34 -22.34
C ASP A 1 13.42 -12.28 -21.72
N LEU A 2 13.01 -11.25 -22.48
CA LEU A 2 12.03 -10.26 -22.01
C LEU A 2 10.68 -10.89 -21.63
N GLU A 3 10.21 -11.86 -22.42
CA GLU A 3 8.98 -12.62 -22.19
C GLU A 3 8.95 -13.32 -20.82
N PHE A 4 10.08 -13.92 -20.39
CA PHE A 4 10.20 -14.57 -19.08
C PHE A 4 10.16 -13.58 -17.91
N ARG A 5 10.54 -12.32 -18.16
CA ARG A 5 10.54 -11.25 -17.15
C ARG A 5 9.27 -10.39 -17.19
N ALA A 6 8.39 -10.59 -18.17
CA ALA A 6 7.22 -9.74 -18.39
C ALA A 6 6.35 -9.61 -17.14
N ARG A 7 6.09 -10.72 -16.43
CA ARG A 7 5.30 -10.70 -15.19
C ARG A 7 5.92 -9.80 -14.11
N ARG A 8 7.24 -9.92 -13.90
CA ARG A 8 7.96 -9.12 -12.90
C ARG A 8 8.02 -7.64 -13.29
N VAL A 9 8.12 -7.34 -14.58
CA VAL A 9 8.07 -5.95 -15.08
C VAL A 9 6.69 -5.33 -14.85
N VAL A 10 5.62 -6.04 -15.22
CA VAL A 10 4.24 -5.57 -15.06
C VAL A 10 3.87 -5.42 -13.59
N GLU A 11 4.31 -6.35 -12.73
CA GLU A 11 4.14 -6.25 -11.28
C GLU A 11 4.74 -4.93 -10.74
N ARG A 12 6.00 -4.64 -11.08
CA ARG A 12 6.66 -3.39 -10.65
C ARG A 12 5.97 -2.14 -11.21
N LEU A 13 5.49 -2.20 -12.45
CA LEU A 13 4.74 -1.10 -13.06
C LEU A 13 3.44 -0.84 -12.31
N ALA A 14 2.68 -1.89 -11.99
CA ALA A 14 1.41 -1.78 -11.25
C ALA A 14 1.64 -1.19 -9.85
N LEU A 15 2.66 -1.68 -9.13
CA LEU A 15 3.03 -1.15 -7.81
C LEU A 15 3.43 0.32 -7.87
N ALA A 16 4.25 0.72 -8.85
CA ALA A 16 4.65 2.12 -9.03
C ALA A 16 3.47 3.03 -9.37
N LEU A 17 2.57 2.57 -10.24
CA LEU A 17 1.35 3.29 -10.58
C LEU A 17 0.47 3.49 -9.35
N GLN A 18 0.22 2.43 -8.58
CA GLN A 18 -0.60 2.50 -7.37
C GLN A 18 0.03 3.41 -6.31
N ALA A 19 1.35 3.34 -6.11
CA ALA A 19 2.07 4.26 -5.24
C ALA A 19 1.86 5.72 -5.68
N SER A 20 1.99 6.03 -6.97
CA SER A 20 1.73 7.38 -7.50
C SER A 20 0.29 7.85 -7.23
N VAL A 21 -0.70 6.99 -7.39
CA VAL A 21 -2.10 7.34 -7.12
C VAL A 21 -2.29 7.68 -5.63
N LEU A 22 -1.74 6.86 -4.73
CA LEU A 22 -1.84 7.07 -3.28
C LEU A 22 -1.10 8.33 -2.82
N LEU A 23 0.14 8.53 -3.27
CA LEU A 23 0.95 9.70 -2.91
C LEU A 23 0.30 11.02 -3.36
N LYS A 24 -0.46 11.01 -4.45
CA LYS A 24 -1.13 12.21 -4.97
C LYS A 24 -2.49 12.49 -4.32
N ASN A 25 -3.22 11.46 -3.91
CA ASN A 25 -4.65 11.59 -3.60
C ASN A 25 -5.08 11.00 -2.26
N ALA A 26 -4.20 10.31 -1.54
CA ALA A 26 -4.50 9.76 -0.22
C ALA A 26 -3.73 10.51 0.88
N PRO A 27 -4.17 10.40 2.15
CA PRO A 27 -3.36 10.88 3.27
C PRO A 27 -1.96 10.24 3.27
N ASN A 28 -0.93 11.03 3.62
CA ASN A 28 0.48 10.61 3.57
C ASN A 28 0.73 9.26 4.25
N PHE A 29 0.12 9.02 5.43
CA PHE A 29 0.28 7.78 6.18
C PHE A 29 -0.14 6.52 5.40
N VAL A 30 -1.02 6.63 4.40
CA VAL A 30 -1.40 5.51 3.51
C VAL A 30 -0.36 5.31 2.41
N GLY A 31 0.07 6.39 1.77
CA GLY A 31 1.10 6.35 0.72
C GLY A 31 2.43 5.83 1.25
N ASP A 32 2.86 6.35 2.40
CA ASP A 32 4.09 5.94 3.07
C ASP A 32 4.05 4.47 3.48
N ALA A 33 2.94 4.02 4.08
CA ALA A 33 2.76 2.61 4.42
C ALA A 33 2.78 1.72 3.17
N PHE A 34 2.15 2.13 2.07
CA PHE A 34 2.17 1.37 0.82
C PHE A 34 3.58 1.25 0.24
N CYS A 35 4.31 2.37 0.13
CA CYS A 35 5.69 2.39 -0.36
C CYS A 35 6.60 1.50 0.51
N ASN A 36 6.52 1.64 1.84
CA ASN A 36 7.34 0.86 2.78
C ASN A 36 7.08 -0.63 2.75
N SER A 37 5.90 -1.06 2.31
CA SER A 37 5.54 -2.49 2.27
C SER A 37 5.70 -3.12 0.89
N ARG A 38 5.59 -2.35 -0.20
CA ARG A 38 5.53 -2.89 -1.58
C ARG A 38 6.72 -2.51 -2.45
N LEU A 39 7.46 -1.46 -2.10
CA LEU A 39 8.63 -1.00 -2.85
C LEU A 39 9.96 -1.31 -2.15
N THR A 40 9.89 -1.87 -0.93
CA THR A 40 11.03 -2.40 -0.18
C THR A 40 11.05 -3.94 -0.28
N GLU A 41 12.00 -4.61 0.36
CA GLU A 41 12.14 -6.07 0.30
C GLU A 41 11.14 -6.83 1.20
N ASN A 42 10.31 -6.13 1.99
CA ASN A 42 9.47 -6.73 3.03
C ASN A 42 8.08 -7.18 2.56
N TYR A 43 7.89 -7.49 1.27
CA TYR A 43 6.57 -7.73 0.67
C TYR A 43 6.11 -9.19 0.64
N LEU A 44 6.94 -10.15 1.07
CA LEU A 44 6.64 -11.59 0.98
C LEU A 44 5.67 -12.10 2.04
N SER A 45 5.40 -11.31 3.09
CA SER A 45 4.50 -11.67 4.17
C SER A 45 3.69 -10.46 4.63
N PHE A 46 2.47 -10.70 5.11
CA PHE A 46 1.70 -9.65 5.77
C PHE A 46 2.23 -9.40 7.19
N GLY A 47 1.99 -8.19 7.72
CA GLY A 47 2.42 -7.83 9.08
C GLY A 47 3.88 -7.37 9.21
N THR A 48 4.55 -7.08 8.09
CA THR A 48 5.98 -6.72 8.03
C THR A 48 6.24 -5.21 7.93
N LEU A 49 5.23 -4.38 8.21
CA LEU A 49 5.35 -2.92 8.18
C LEU A 49 6.29 -2.43 9.29
N PRO A 50 7.10 -1.37 9.03
CA PRO A 50 8.08 -0.89 9.99
C PRO A 50 7.43 -0.30 11.24
N VAL A 51 8.17 -0.37 12.34
CA VAL A 51 7.88 0.37 13.59
C VAL A 51 7.76 1.86 13.24
N GLY A 52 6.68 2.50 13.70
CA GLY A 52 6.33 3.89 13.35
C GLY A 52 5.25 4.04 12.28
N THR A 53 4.76 2.94 11.69
CA THR A 53 3.56 2.98 10.86
C THR A 53 2.33 3.30 11.72
N ASP A 54 1.53 4.28 11.30
CA ASP A 54 0.29 4.67 11.99
C ASP A 54 -0.85 3.70 11.66
N PHE A 55 -0.79 2.50 12.27
CA PHE A 55 -1.76 1.44 12.05
C PHE A 55 -3.18 1.85 12.42
N GLU A 56 -3.34 2.63 13.50
CA GLU A 56 -4.64 3.08 13.98
C GLU A 56 -5.34 3.94 12.91
N LYS A 57 -4.65 4.94 12.33
CA LYS A 57 -5.24 5.74 11.25
C LYS A 57 -5.54 4.93 10.00
N ILE A 58 -4.68 3.96 9.63
CA ILE A 58 -4.91 3.08 8.48
C ILE A 58 -6.16 2.22 8.68
N ILE A 59 -6.31 1.63 9.86
CA ILE A 59 -7.46 0.80 10.21
C ILE A 59 -8.72 1.66 10.22
N ASN A 60 -8.74 2.75 11.00
CA ASN A 60 -9.91 3.63 11.12
C ASN A 60 -10.39 4.19 9.78
N ARG A 61 -9.45 4.51 8.88
CA ARG A 61 -9.77 4.96 7.51
C ARG A 61 -10.43 3.86 6.66
N SER A 62 -10.08 2.61 6.90
CA SER A 62 -10.54 1.44 6.12
C SER A 62 -11.82 0.83 6.67
N MET A 63 -12.19 1.16 7.91
CA MET A 63 -13.40 0.66 8.53
C MET A 63 -14.65 1.27 7.87
N PRO A 64 -15.70 0.47 7.65
CA PRO A 64 -17.02 0.98 7.30
C PRO A 64 -17.50 1.93 8.39
N LYS A 65 -18.00 3.10 8.00
CA LYS A 65 -18.74 3.96 8.92
C LYS A 65 -20.12 3.35 9.09
N THR A 66 -20.39 2.74 10.25
CA THR A 66 -21.75 2.40 10.62
C THR A 66 -22.54 3.69 10.73
N ILE A 67 -23.59 3.84 9.92
CA ILE A 67 -24.54 4.93 10.09
C ILE A 67 -25.31 4.58 11.36
N ASP A 68 -25.05 5.33 12.43
CA ASP A 68 -25.77 5.16 13.69
C ASP A 68 -27.18 5.72 13.48
N ASN A 69 -28.14 4.83 13.22
CA ASN A 69 -29.56 5.18 13.18
C ASN A 69 -30.05 5.13 14.63
N GLY A 70 -29.92 6.27 15.31
CA GLY A 70 -30.59 6.49 16.60
C GLY A 70 -32.10 6.25 16.52
#